data_AF-A0A1V5J6S6-F1
#
_entry.id   AF-A0A1V5J6S6-F1
#
_cell.length_a   1.000
_cell.length_b   1.000
_cell.length_c   1.000
_cell.angle_alpha   90.00
_cell.angle_beta   90.00
_cell.angle_gamma   90.00
#
_symmetry.space_group_name_H-M   'P 1'
#
loop_
_entity.id
_entity.type
_entity.pdbx_description
1 polymer ?
#
loop_
_entity_poly.entity_id
_entity_poly.type
_entity_poly.pdbx_seq_one_letter_code
_entity_poly.pdbx_strand_id
1 'polypeptide(L)'
;MEEKIAAVRKDKDSLGGVVEIIARGVPAGLGEPVFDKMDADLTKALMSIGTVKAVEIGDGCAVAQKAGSQINDQMNKKGFQTNHAGGILAGITTGQNIILRAYCKPIPSIGQEQKTLDTKGKERKIEISGRHDVCVIPRIVPVCEAMVCIVLADHLLRQRAVING
;
A
#
# COMPACT_ATOMS: atom_id res chain seq x y z
N MET A 1 1.57 -18.92 7.27
CA MET A 1 1.30 -17.64 7.98
C MET A 1 0.87 -17.92 9.42
N GLU A 2 -0.13 -18.79 9.63
CA GLU A 2 -0.68 -19.11 10.95
C GLU A 2 0.35 -19.63 11.96
N GLU A 3 1.24 -20.55 11.56
CA GLU A 3 2.30 -21.07 12.43
C GLU A 3 3.25 -19.97 12.93
N LYS A 4 3.62 -19.01 12.07
CA LYS A 4 4.45 -17.85 12.45
C LYS A 4 3.71 -16.95 13.43
N ILE A 5 2.41 -16.74 13.24
CA ILE A 5 1.58 -15.96 14.17
C ILE A 5 1.47 -16.66 15.52
N ALA A 6 1.30 -17.98 15.54
CA ALA A 6 1.21 -18.77 16.76
C ALA A 6 2.53 -18.74 17.56
N ALA A 7 3.66 -18.88 16.89
CA ALA A 7 4.99 -18.79 17.49
C ALA A 7 5.21 -17.40 18.12
N VAL A 8 4.98 -16.33 17.35
CA VAL A 8 5.19 -14.95 17.83
C VAL A 8 4.24 -14.57 18.96
N ARG A 9 3.02 -15.10 18.97
CA ARG A 9 2.08 -14.95 20.09
C ARG A 9 2.65 -15.54 21.38
N LYS A 10 3.32 -16.69 21.32
CA LYS A 10 3.96 -17.33 22.47
C LYS A 10 5.10 -16.47 23.01
N ASP A 11 5.82 -15.79 22.13
CA ASP A 11 6.93 -14.90 22.46
C ASP A 11 6.49 -13.50 22.90
N LYS A 12 5.17 -13.29 23.07
CA LYS A 12 4.55 -11.99 23.42
C LYS A 12 4.93 -10.84 22.48
N ASP A 13 5.24 -11.14 21.22
CA ASP A 13 5.68 -10.15 20.22
C ASP A 13 4.62 -9.98 19.10
N SER A 14 4.93 -9.22 18.05
CA SER A 14 4.05 -8.99 16.90
C SER A 14 4.79 -9.05 15.55
N LEU A 15 4.01 -9.20 14.49
CA LEU A 15 4.48 -9.27 13.11
C LEU A 15 3.84 -8.19 12.25
N GLY A 16 4.66 -7.61 11.37
CA GLY A 16 4.21 -6.81 10.23
C GLY A 16 3.87 -7.71 9.04
N GLY A 17 3.87 -7.10 7.86
CA GLY A 17 3.71 -7.83 6.61
C GLY A 17 3.47 -6.91 5.43
N VAL A 18 3.13 -7.51 4.29
CA VAL A 18 2.86 -6.78 3.05
C VAL A 18 1.45 -7.13 2.57
N VAL A 19 0.68 -6.12 2.22
CA VAL A 19 -0.62 -6.29 1.56
C VAL A 19 -0.46 -5.95 0.09
N GLU A 20 -0.76 -6.89 -0.80
CA GLU A 20 -0.88 -6.62 -2.24
C GLU A 20 -2.35 -6.33 -2.58
N ILE A 21 -2.58 -5.20 -3.25
CA ILE A 21 -3.91 -4.76 -3.70
C ILE A 21 -3.89 -4.76 -5.23
N ILE A 22 -4.89 -5.39 -5.83
CA ILE A 22 -5.06 -5.45 -7.28
C ILE A 22 -6.42 -4.85 -7.64
N ALA A 23 -6.41 -3.64 -8.20
CA ALA A 23 -7.60 -3.01 -8.74
C ALA A 23 -7.79 -3.40 -10.21
N ARG A 24 -8.92 -4.04 -10.52
CA ARG A 24 -9.24 -4.58 -11.85
C ARG A 24 -10.36 -3.78 -12.51
N GLY A 25 -10.35 -3.74 -13.84
CA GLY A 25 -11.40 -3.06 -14.61
C GLY A 25 -11.42 -1.54 -14.42
N VAL A 26 -10.32 -0.95 -13.95
CA VAL A 26 -10.17 0.51 -13.86
C VAL A 26 -10.02 1.05 -15.29
N PRO A 27 -10.83 2.04 -15.71
CA PRO A 27 -10.71 2.61 -17.05
C PRO A 27 -9.36 3.31 -17.23
N ALA A 28 -8.86 3.34 -18.46
CA ALA A 28 -7.70 4.15 -18.82
C ALA A 28 -8.04 5.65 -18.77
N GLY A 29 -7.05 6.48 -18.47
CA GLY A 29 -7.18 7.94 -18.49
C GLY A 29 -7.64 8.59 -17.18
N LEU A 30 -7.56 7.88 -16.04
CA LEU A 30 -7.77 8.49 -14.72
C LEU A 30 -6.44 8.97 -14.14
N GLY A 31 -6.45 10.10 -13.44
CA GLY A 31 -5.26 10.75 -12.88
C GLY A 31 -4.85 12.01 -13.64
N GLU A 32 -3.94 12.78 -13.06
CA GLU A 32 -3.39 14.01 -13.65
C GLU A 32 -1.88 13.86 -13.94
N PRO A 33 -1.32 14.63 -14.89
CA PRO A 33 0.09 14.50 -15.27
C PRO A 33 1.08 15.13 -14.26
N VAL A 34 0.61 15.94 -13.31
CA VAL A 34 1.50 16.74 -12.45
C VAL A 34 1.17 16.64 -10.97
N PHE A 35 0.06 17.24 -10.51
CA PHE A 35 -0.21 17.42 -9.07
C PHE A 35 -0.99 16.27 -8.45
N ASP A 36 -2.08 15.84 -9.11
CA ASP A 36 -2.95 14.77 -8.63
C ASP A 36 -2.71 13.49 -9.45
N LYS A 37 -1.44 13.07 -9.51
CA LYS A 37 -1.08 11.81 -10.19
C LYS A 37 -1.74 10.63 -9.47
N MET A 38 -2.27 9.68 -10.23
CA MET A 38 -2.96 8.51 -9.68
C MET A 38 -2.07 7.72 -8.70
N ASP A 39 -0.82 7.47 -9.07
CA ASP A 39 0.15 6.77 -8.23
C ASP A 39 0.48 7.53 -6.94
N ALA A 40 0.61 8.86 -7.03
CA ALA A 40 0.86 9.72 -5.88
C ALA A 40 -0.32 9.71 -4.89
N ASP A 41 -1.55 9.83 -5.38
CA ASP A 41 -2.74 9.83 -4.51
C ASP A 41 -3.05 8.46 -3.90
N LEU A 42 -2.90 7.37 -4.67
CA LEU A 42 -3.01 6.01 -4.14
C LEU A 42 -1.95 5.75 -3.06
N THR A 43 -0.73 6.22 -3.31
CA THR A 43 0.37 6.13 -2.33
C THR A 43 0.06 6.96 -1.09
N LYS A 44 -0.44 8.18 -1.23
CA LYS A 44 -0.87 9.04 -0.11
C LYS A 44 -1.94 8.35 0.73
N ALA A 45 -2.95 7.78 0.07
CA ALA A 45 -4.04 7.08 0.72
C ALA A 45 -3.55 5.87 1.52
N LEU A 46 -2.72 5.02 0.92
CA LEU A 46 -2.16 3.86 1.60
C LEU A 46 -1.17 4.24 2.71
N MET A 47 -0.29 5.22 2.47
CA MET A 47 0.69 5.69 3.45
C MET A 47 0.05 6.40 4.65
N SER A 48 -1.16 6.95 4.50
CA SER A 48 -1.91 7.56 5.61
C SER A 48 -2.39 6.53 6.66
N ILE A 49 -2.39 5.24 6.31
CA ILE A 49 -2.71 4.17 7.24
C ILE A 49 -1.56 4.02 8.23
N GLY A 50 -1.83 4.17 9.53
CA GLY A 50 -0.79 4.33 10.56
C GLY A 50 0.26 3.20 10.69
N THR A 51 0.00 1.99 10.16
CA THR A 51 0.99 0.90 10.11
C THR A 51 1.87 0.94 8.84
N VAL A 52 1.41 1.57 7.77
CA VAL A 52 2.10 1.54 6.48
C VAL A 52 3.35 2.42 6.52
N LYS A 53 4.49 1.86 6.10
CA LYS A 53 5.79 2.53 6.08
C LYS A 53 6.42 2.63 4.69
N ALA A 54 5.95 1.84 3.74
CA ALA A 54 6.33 1.91 2.34
C ALA A 54 5.15 1.49 1.45
N VAL A 55 5.07 2.06 0.25
CA VAL A 55 4.12 1.68 -0.78
C VAL A 55 4.88 1.50 -2.09
N GLU A 56 4.54 0.45 -2.82
CA GLU A 56 5.05 0.18 -4.17
C GLU A 56 3.92 0.12 -5.18
N ILE A 57 4.21 0.48 -6.43
CA ILE A 57 3.33 0.34 -7.57
C ILE A 57 4.02 -0.56 -8.60
N GLY A 58 3.28 -1.50 -9.20
CA GLY A 58 3.81 -2.41 -10.22
C GLY A 58 4.98 -3.25 -9.72
N ASP A 59 6.10 -3.20 -10.44
CA ASP A 59 7.36 -3.86 -10.05
C ASP A 59 8.04 -3.20 -8.83
N GLY A 60 7.58 -2.03 -8.39
CA GLY A 60 8.02 -1.41 -7.14
C GLY A 60 9.51 -1.10 -7.11
N CYS A 61 10.17 -1.33 -5.96
CA CYS A 61 11.60 -1.09 -5.81
C CYS A 61 12.47 -1.94 -6.77
N ALA A 62 11.94 -3.04 -7.32
CA ALA A 62 12.70 -3.90 -8.22
C ALA A 62 13.09 -3.21 -9.54
N VAL A 63 12.38 -2.14 -9.94
CA VAL A 63 12.71 -1.39 -11.17
C VAL A 63 14.07 -0.70 -11.09
N ALA A 64 14.53 -0.34 -9.89
CA ALA A 64 15.80 0.35 -9.68
C ALA A 64 17.03 -0.49 -10.09
N GLN A 65 16.87 -1.81 -10.21
CA GLN A 65 17.94 -2.76 -10.55
C GLN A 65 17.83 -3.28 -11.99
N LYS A 66 16.94 -2.70 -12.82
CA LYS A 66 16.67 -3.17 -14.19
C LYS A 66 16.97 -2.09 -15.22
N ALA A 67 17.40 -2.51 -16.40
CA ALA A 67 17.53 -1.61 -17.56
C ALA A 67 16.15 -1.28 -18.16
N GLY A 68 16.04 -0.14 -18.85
CA GLY A 68 14.79 0.27 -19.51
C GLY A 68 14.24 -0.79 -20.48
N SER A 69 15.11 -1.47 -21.22
CA SER A 69 14.71 -2.57 -22.13
C SER A 69 14.03 -3.76 -21.42
N GLN A 70 14.20 -3.89 -20.10
CA GLN A 70 13.63 -4.96 -19.28
C GLN A 70 12.33 -4.56 -18.56
N ILE A 71 12.03 -3.26 -18.45
CA ILE A 71 10.85 -2.75 -17.72
C ILE A 71 9.89 -1.95 -18.58
N ASN A 72 10.29 -1.52 -19.78
CA ASN A 72 9.41 -0.80 -20.68
C ASN A 72 8.26 -1.72 -21.12
N ASP A 73 7.04 -1.38 -20.73
CA ASP A 73 5.85 -2.11 -21.13
C ASP A 73 5.54 -1.87 -22.61
N GLN A 74 5.96 -2.82 -23.46
CA GLN A 74 5.77 -2.75 -24.91
C GLN A 74 4.30 -2.95 -25.28
N MET A 75 3.89 -2.37 -26.42
CA MET A 75 2.51 -2.43 -26.91
C MET A 75 2.42 -3.07 -28.30
N ASN A 76 1.31 -3.74 -28.56
CA ASN A 76 0.87 -4.13 -29.90
C ASN A 76 -0.60 -3.74 -30.11
N LYS A 77 -1.22 -4.20 -31.21
CA LYS A 77 -2.63 -3.88 -31.53
C LYS A 77 -3.64 -4.33 -30.46
N LYS A 78 -3.28 -5.23 -29.56
CA LYS A 78 -4.09 -5.74 -28.45
C LYS A 78 -3.83 -4.99 -27.12
N GLY A 79 -2.92 -4.01 -27.11
CA GLY A 79 -2.52 -3.25 -25.92
C GLY A 79 -1.14 -3.62 -25.40
N PHE A 80 -0.88 -3.30 -24.13
CA PHE A 80 0.36 -3.60 -23.42
C PHE A 80 0.59 -5.11 -23.29
N GLN A 81 1.84 -5.55 -23.46
CA GLN A 81 2.25 -6.95 -23.40
C GLN A 81 2.69 -7.37 -21.99
N THR A 82 3.11 -6.41 -21.17
CA THR A 82 3.55 -6.58 -19.77
C THR A 82 2.95 -5.47 -18.90
N ASN A 83 3.08 -5.56 -17.58
CA ASN A 83 2.54 -4.58 -16.64
C ASN A 83 3.53 -4.23 -15.51
N HIS A 84 4.78 -3.94 -15.87
CA HIS A 84 5.82 -3.52 -14.92
C HIS A 84 5.48 -2.18 -14.26
N ALA A 85 4.80 -1.30 -14.97
CA ALA A 85 4.31 -0.02 -14.47
C ALA A 85 3.14 -0.15 -13.46
N GLY A 86 2.53 -1.34 -13.33
CA GLY A 86 1.45 -1.56 -12.37
C GLY A 86 0.19 -0.79 -12.68
N GLY A 87 -0.17 -0.67 -13.96
CA GLY A 87 -1.42 -0.07 -14.43
C GLY A 87 -1.43 1.46 -14.47
N ILE A 88 -0.31 2.11 -14.14
CA ILE A 88 -0.18 3.57 -14.09
C ILE A 88 1.09 4.00 -14.83
N LEU A 89 0.96 4.83 -15.86
CA LEU A 89 2.09 5.42 -16.59
C LEU A 89 1.99 6.94 -16.53
N ALA A 90 3.08 7.58 -16.10
CA ALA A 90 3.17 9.04 -15.95
C ALA A 90 2.03 9.66 -15.12
N GLY A 91 1.55 8.94 -14.10
CA GLY A 91 0.46 9.38 -13.22
C GLY A 91 -0.96 9.11 -13.75
N ILE A 92 -1.10 8.43 -14.89
CA ILE A 92 -2.39 8.16 -15.55
C ILE A 92 -2.61 6.65 -15.67
N THR A 93 -3.85 6.19 -15.44
CA THR A 93 -4.20 4.77 -15.57
C THR A 93 -4.13 4.30 -17.02
N THR A 94 -3.58 3.10 -17.24
CA THR A 94 -3.40 2.50 -18.57
C THR A 94 -4.54 1.59 -19.01
N GLY A 95 -5.46 1.27 -18.09
CA GLY A 95 -6.51 0.25 -18.28
C GLY A 95 -6.06 -1.17 -17.94
N GLN A 96 -4.77 -1.38 -17.65
CA GLN A 96 -4.29 -2.62 -17.05
C GLN A 96 -4.63 -2.66 -15.55
N ASN A 97 -4.44 -3.82 -14.92
CA ASN A 97 -4.62 -3.95 -13.47
C ASN A 97 -3.67 -2.99 -12.75
N ILE A 98 -4.23 -2.21 -11.81
CA ILE A 98 -3.42 -1.42 -10.88
C ILE A 98 -2.90 -2.37 -9.81
N ILE A 99 -1.59 -2.40 -9.61
CA ILE A 99 -0.92 -3.28 -8.66
C ILE A 99 -0.22 -2.41 -7.62
N LEU A 100 -0.62 -2.55 -6.36
CA LEU A 100 -0.07 -1.80 -5.22
C LEU A 100 0.40 -2.77 -4.15
N ARG A 101 1.48 -2.42 -3.44
CA ARG A 101 1.91 -3.15 -2.23
C ARG A 101 2.12 -2.19 -1.07
N ALA A 102 1.46 -2.45 0.06
CA ALA A 102 1.61 -1.66 1.29
C ALA A 102 2.37 -2.46 2.35
N TYR A 103 3.51 -1.91 2.80
CA TYR A 103 4.39 -2.53 3.79
C TYR A 103 4.03 -2.03 5.17
N CYS A 104 3.48 -2.93 5.99
CA CYS A 104 2.94 -2.64 7.31
C CYS A 104 3.94 -3.05 8.40
N LYS A 105 4.28 -2.13 9.31
CA LYS A 105 5.14 -2.43 10.45
C LYS A 105 4.42 -3.32 11.49
N PRO A 106 5.17 -4.05 12.33
CA PRO A 106 4.61 -4.71 13.51
C PRO A 106 3.88 -3.74 14.45
N ILE A 107 2.98 -4.30 15.27
CA ILE A 107 2.19 -3.52 16.23
C ILE A 107 3.10 -3.13 17.40
N PRO A 108 3.20 -1.84 17.76
CA PRO A 108 4.10 -1.43 18.85
C PRO A 108 3.71 -1.96 20.23
N SER A 109 2.42 -2.20 20.44
CA SER A 109 1.86 -2.65 21.70
C SER A 109 2.01 -4.16 21.87
N ILE A 110 3.17 -4.58 22.36
CA ILE A 110 3.52 -5.98 22.63
C ILE A 110 3.65 -6.27 24.13
N GLY A 111 3.60 -7.56 24.49
CA GLY A 111 3.69 -8.02 25.87
C GLY A 111 5.13 -8.20 26.38
N GLN A 112 6.14 -7.88 25.57
CA GLN A 112 7.52 -7.79 26.06
C GLN A 112 7.77 -6.45 26.75
N GLU A 113 8.62 -6.46 27.77
CA GLU A 113 9.04 -5.24 28.46
C GLU A 113 9.83 -4.33 27.51
N GLN A 114 9.42 -3.07 27.42
CA GLN A 114 10.06 -2.05 26.59
C GLN A 114 10.49 -0.86 27.42
N LYS A 115 11.56 -0.18 27.02
CA LYS A 115 12.00 1.10 27.61
C LYS A 115 11.29 2.25 26.91
N THR A 116 10.81 3.22 27.68
CA THR A 116 10.15 4.43 27.18
C THR A 116 10.40 5.61 28.11
N LEU A 117 9.92 6.80 27.73
CA LEU A 117 9.82 7.96 28.60
C LEU A 117 8.36 8.19 29.00
N ASP A 118 8.13 8.70 30.21
CA ASP A 118 6.83 9.25 30.59
C ASP A 118 6.65 10.71 30.11
N THR A 119 5.48 11.29 30.34
CA THR A 119 5.16 12.67 29.91
C THR A 119 6.00 13.75 30.60
N LYS A 120 6.80 13.39 31.62
CA LYS A 120 7.76 14.27 32.30
C LYS A 120 9.19 14.02 31.82
N GLY A 121 9.38 13.18 30.80
CA GLY A 121 10.69 12.84 30.24
C GLY A 121 11.51 11.87 31.10
N LYS A 122 10.89 11.18 32.07
CA LYS A 122 11.60 10.22 32.92
C LYS A 122 11.59 8.83 32.31
N GLU A 123 12.74 8.16 32.34
CA GLU A 123 12.88 6.77 31.91
C GLU A 123 11.96 5.84 32.71
N ARG A 124 11.22 5.00 31.99
CA ARG A 124 10.38 3.94 32.56
C ARG A 124 10.40 2.70 31.68
N LYS A 125 9.99 1.60 32.28
CA LYS A 125 9.68 0.35 31.59
C LYS A 125 8.17 0.23 31.43
N ILE A 126 7.73 -0.29 30.30
CA ILE A 126 6.33 -0.57 30.00
C ILE A 126 6.20 -2.02 29.52
N GLU A 127 5.25 -2.75 30.11
CA GLU A 127 4.79 -4.06 29.61
C GLU A 127 3.28 -3.93 29.39
N ILE A 128 2.83 -4.20 28.17
CA ILE A 128 1.42 -4.04 27.81
C ILE A 128 0.74 -5.40 27.93
N SER A 129 -0.18 -5.51 28.89
CA SER A 129 -0.99 -6.72 29.10
C SER A 129 -2.31 -6.65 28.31
N GLY A 130 -2.94 -7.81 28.09
CA GLY A 130 -4.24 -7.93 27.41
C GLY A 130 -4.18 -8.61 26.03
N ARG A 131 -5.34 -8.65 25.35
CA ARG A 131 -5.46 -9.20 23.99
C ARG A 131 -5.08 -8.13 22.97
N HIS A 132 -3.85 -8.18 22.49
CA HIS A 132 -3.38 -7.36 21.37
C HIS A 132 -3.33 -8.18 20.09
N ASP A 133 -3.47 -7.49 18.97
CA ASP A 133 -3.27 -8.13 17.68
C ASP A 133 -1.80 -8.50 17.52
N VAL A 134 -1.56 -9.76 17.16
CA VAL A 134 -0.22 -10.29 16.90
C VAL A 134 0.21 -9.98 15.46
N CYS A 135 -0.74 -9.75 14.57
CA CYS A 135 -0.49 -9.41 13.17
C CYS A 135 -1.55 -8.41 12.69
N VAL A 136 -1.09 -7.32 12.08
CA VAL A 136 -1.96 -6.24 11.58
C VAL A 136 -2.67 -6.59 10.27
N ILE A 137 -2.10 -7.55 9.51
CA ILE A 137 -2.48 -7.81 8.12
C ILE A 137 -3.96 -8.17 7.93
N PRO A 138 -4.55 -9.12 8.67
CA PRO A 138 -5.95 -9.51 8.45
C PRO A 138 -6.94 -8.34 8.61
N ARG A 139 -6.61 -7.36 9.46
CA ARG A 139 -7.48 -6.21 9.74
C ARG A 139 -7.27 -5.06 8.77
N ILE A 140 -6.07 -4.93 8.19
CA ILE A 140 -5.75 -3.78 7.35
C ILE A 140 -6.12 -3.99 5.88
N VAL A 141 -6.24 -5.23 5.42
CA VAL A 141 -6.70 -5.56 4.05
C VAL A 141 -7.97 -4.79 3.64
N PRO A 142 -9.09 -4.84 4.38
CA PRO A 142 -10.30 -4.09 4.00
C PRO A 142 -10.12 -2.56 4.06
N VAL A 143 -9.23 -2.07 4.93
CA VAL A 143 -8.90 -0.64 5.00
C VAL A 143 -8.13 -0.21 3.76
N CYS A 144 -7.11 -0.96 3.35
CA CYS A 144 -6.36 -0.71 2.12
C CYS A 144 -7.28 -0.71 0.89
N GLU A 145 -8.19 -1.68 0.80
CA GLU A 145 -9.19 -1.74 -0.28
C GLU A 145 -10.06 -0.49 -0.31
N ALA A 146 -10.64 -0.10 0.83
CA ALA A 146 -11.49 1.09 0.92
C ALA A 146 -10.73 2.37 0.51
N MET A 147 -9.48 2.54 0.97
CA MET A 147 -8.65 3.69 0.62
C MET A 147 -8.37 3.77 -0.89
N VAL A 148 -8.09 2.64 -1.53
CA VAL A 148 -7.90 2.56 -2.99
C VAL A 148 -9.20 2.88 -3.72
N CYS A 149 -10.34 2.32 -3.29
CA CYS A 149 -11.64 2.58 -3.89
C CYS A 149 -12.04 4.06 -3.81
N ILE A 150 -11.78 4.73 -2.68
CA ILE A 150 -12.10 6.15 -2.49
C ILE A 150 -11.30 7.01 -3.49
N VAL A 151 -10.00 6.76 -3.64
CA VAL A 151 -9.15 7.50 -4.60
C VAL A 151 -9.61 7.28 -6.03
N LEU A 152 -9.88 6.02 -6.41
CA LEU A 152 -10.36 5.70 -7.76
C LEU A 152 -11.71 6.34 -8.05
N ALA A 153 -12.62 6.37 -7.08
CA ALA A 153 -13.92 7.03 -7.22
C ALA A 153 -13.78 8.55 -7.41
N ASP A 154 -12.90 9.21 -6.63
CA ASP A 154 -12.63 10.63 -6.76
C ASP A 154 -12.11 10.97 -8.18
N HIS A 155 -11.06 10.28 -8.63
CA HIS A 155 -10.49 10.47 -9.97
C HIS A 155 -11.50 10.17 -11.10
N LEU A 156 -12.34 9.16 -10.93
CA LEU A 156 -13.41 8.86 -11.90
C LEU A 156 -14.44 10.00 -11.98
N LEU A 157 -14.83 10.59 -10.85
CA LEU A 157 -15.79 11.69 -10.81
C LEU A 157 -15.18 12.97 -11.41
N ARG A 158 -13.91 13.28 -11.13
CA ARG A 158 -13.18 14.39 -11.75
C ARG A 158 -13.16 14.24 -13.27
N GLN A 159 -12.80 13.06 -13.78
CA GLN A 159 -12.76 12.81 -15.22
C GLN A 159 -14.14 12.97 -15.89
N ARG A 160 -15.22 12.52 -15.22
CA ARG A 160 -16.59 12.71 -15.72
C ARG A 160 -16.99 14.19 -15.81
N ALA A 161 -16.51 15.03 -14.89
CA ALA A 161 -16.80 16.46 -14.91
C ALA A 161 -16.08 17.17 -16.08
N VAL A 162 -14.87 16.72 -16.45
CA VAL A 162 -14.13 17.26 -17.59
C VAL A 162 -14.71 16.83 -18.93
N ILE A 163 -15.16 15.57 -19.06
CA ILE A 163 -15.69 15.05 -20.33
C ILE A 163 -17.12 15.53 -20.62
N ASN A 164 -17.95 15.73 -19.59
CA ASN A 164 -19.36 16.11 -19.76
C ASN A 164 -19.63 17.62 -19.59
N GLY A 165 -18.60 18.42 -19.31
CA GLY A 165 -18.68 19.89 -19.23
C GLY A 165 -18.29 20.54 -20.55
#